data_AF-A0A388PYH1-F1
#
_entry.id   AF-A0A388PYH1-F1
#
_cell.length_a   1.000
_cell.length_b   1.000
_cell.length_c   1.000
_cell.angle_alpha   90.00
_cell.angle_beta   90.00
_cell.angle_gamma   90.00
#
_symmetry.space_group_name_H-M   'P 1'
#
loop_
_entity.id
_entity.type
_entity.pdbx_description
1 polymer ?
#
loop_
_entity_poly.entity_id
_entity_poly.type
_entity_poly.pdbx_seq_one_letter_code
_entity_poly.pdbx_strand_id
1 'polypeptide(L)'
;MFKHIEIISPKCILLLGATAAAAVLNHIGPLSEVRGKWKNIKIINSYFDILTTFHPAFLLRQPARKKSTLEDLYEFKRKLSS
;
A
#
# COMPACT_ATOMS: atom_id res chain seq x y z
N MET A 1 -7.99 -5.52 12.99
CA MET A 1 -7.54 -5.04 11.66
C MET A 1 -8.15 -5.87 10.53
N PHE A 2 -7.74 -7.12 10.28
CA PHE A 2 -8.20 -7.89 9.12
C PHE A 2 -9.73 -8.11 9.02
N LYS A 3 -10.41 -8.26 10.17
CA LYS A 3 -11.90 -8.30 10.20
C LYS A 3 -12.54 -7.03 9.61
N HIS A 4 -11.95 -5.86 9.79
CA HIS A 4 -12.50 -4.63 9.21
C HIS A 4 -12.36 -4.62 7.69
N ILE A 5 -11.26 -5.15 7.16
CA ILE A 5 -11.03 -5.26 5.72
C ILE A 5 -12.07 -6.18 5.09
N GLU A 6 -12.39 -7.30 5.75
CA GLU A 6 -13.43 -8.23 5.29
C GLU A 6 -14.82 -7.59 5.29
N ILE A 7 -15.18 -6.86 6.35
CA ILE A 7 -16.48 -6.18 6.44
C ILE A 7 -16.61 -5.08 5.37
N ILE A 8 -15.55 -4.29 5.14
CA ILE A 8 -15.56 -3.18 4.19
C ILE A 8 -15.45 -3.69 2.74
N SER A 9 -14.75 -4.79 2.53
CA SER A 9 -14.45 -5.39 1.22
C SER A 9 -14.01 -4.35 0.17
N PRO A 10 -12.88 -3.63 0.41
CA PRO A 10 -12.46 -2.57 -0.49
C PRO A 10 -12.00 -3.11 -1.84
N LYS A 11 -12.20 -2.34 -2.92
CA LYS A 11 -11.69 -2.68 -4.26
C LYS A 11 -10.17 -2.83 -4.30
N CYS A 12 -9.45 -1.93 -3.63
CA CYS A 12 -7.99 -1.95 -3.50
C CYS A 12 -7.58 -1.39 -2.14
N ILE A 13 -6.39 -1.75 -1.67
CA ILE A 13 -5.82 -1.30 -0.38
C ILE A 13 -4.49 -0.55 -0.64
N LEU A 14 -4.35 0.63 -0.06
CA LEU A 14 -3.10 1.40 -0.10
C LEU A 14 -2.42 1.34 1.27
N LEU A 15 -1.20 0.79 1.33
CA LEU A 15 -0.39 0.73 2.55
C LEU A 15 0.57 1.92 2.62
N LEU A 16 0.56 2.60 3.76
CA LEU A 16 1.38 3.79 3.99
C LEU A 16 2.58 3.44 4.88
N GLY A 17 3.74 3.23 4.27
CA GLY A 17 5.01 3.00 4.95
C GLY A 17 5.31 1.53 5.32
N ALA A 18 6.49 1.34 5.90
CA ALA A 18 7.04 0.02 6.21
C ALA A 18 6.25 -0.73 7.28
N THR A 19 5.72 -0.04 8.28
CA THR A 19 4.92 -0.68 9.35
C THR A 19 3.64 -1.31 8.79
N ALA A 20 2.94 -0.62 7.89
CA ALA A 20 1.75 -1.15 7.24
C ALA A 20 2.10 -2.32 6.30
N ALA A 21 3.18 -2.20 5.54
CA ALA A 21 3.69 -3.27 4.69
C ALA A 21 4.08 -4.52 5.49
N ALA A 22 4.74 -4.36 6.64
CA ALA A 22 5.11 -5.47 7.51
C ALA A 22 3.87 -6.16 8.08
N ALA A 23 2.89 -5.40 8.57
CA ALA A 23 1.68 -5.96 9.16
C ALA A 23 0.79 -6.73 8.17
N VAL A 24 0.71 -6.26 6.91
CA VAL A 24 -0.22 -6.83 5.92
C VAL A 24 0.47 -7.79 4.95
N LEU A 25 1.72 -7.51 4.56
CA LEU A 25 2.46 -8.33 3.59
C LEU A 25 3.45 -9.30 4.26
N ASN A 26 3.57 -9.30 5.59
CA ASN A 26 4.64 -9.99 6.33
C ASN A 26 6.04 -9.66 5.79
N HIS A 27 6.22 -8.45 5.24
CA HIS A 27 7.48 -8.02 4.64
C HIS A 27 8.42 -7.46 5.70
N ILE A 28 9.53 -8.15 5.94
CA ILE A 28 10.59 -7.72 6.86
C ILE A 28 11.80 -7.33 6.00
N GLY A 29 11.81 -6.09 5.50
CA GLY A 29 12.87 -5.59 4.64
C GLY A 29 12.68 -4.12 4.24
N PRO A 30 13.60 -3.56 3.44
CA PRO A 30 13.48 -2.19 2.93
C PRO A 30 12.14 -1.96 2.23
N LEU A 31 11.50 -0.82 2.52
CA LEU A 31 10.23 -0.43 1.87
C LEU A 31 10.38 -0.36 0.35
N SER A 32 11.57 -0.03 -0.16
CA SER A 32 11.88 0.06 -1.58
C SER A 32 11.64 -1.23 -2.36
N GLU A 33 11.66 -2.39 -1.72
CA GLU A 33 11.47 -3.68 -2.38
C GLU A 33 10.00 -3.95 -2.72
N VAL A 34 9.09 -3.40 -1.93
CA VAL A 34 7.63 -3.61 -2.05
C VAL A 34 6.87 -2.37 -2.51
N ARG A 35 7.46 -1.18 -2.39
CA ARG A 35 6.87 0.09 -2.84
C ARG A 35 6.59 0.06 -4.35
N GLY A 36 5.43 0.60 -4.75
CA GLY A 36 5.09 0.79 -6.16
C GLY A 36 4.81 -0.51 -6.93
N LYS A 37 4.82 -1.66 -6.24
CA LYS A 37 4.51 -2.96 -6.83
C LYS A 37 3.14 -3.42 -6.36
N TRP A 38 2.27 -3.71 -7.32
CA TRP A 38 0.99 -4.34 -7.04
C TRP A 38 1.21 -5.76 -6.52
N LYS A 39 0.53 -6.10 -5.43
CA LYS A 39 0.44 -7.46 -4.91
C LYS A 39 -1.01 -7.83 -4.75
N ASN A 40 -1.35 -9.02 -5.21
CA ASN A 40 -2.63 -9.63 -4.90
C ASN A 40 -2.43 -10.57 -3.72
N ILE A 41 -3.05 -10.27 -2.57
CA ILE A 41 -2.88 -11.07 -1.36
C ILE A 41 -4.21 -11.60 -0.87
N LYS A 42 -4.17 -12.79 -0.27
CA LYS A 42 -5.33 -13.37 0.40
C LYS A 42 -5.43 -12.81 1.81
N ILE A 43 -6.55 -12.18 2.13
CA ILE A 43 -6.90 -11.77 3.49
C ILE A 43 -8.17 -12.54 3.87
N ILE A 44 -8.04 -13.41 4.87
CA ILE A 44 -9.11 -14.31 5.34
C ILE A 44 -9.63 -15.16 4.17
N ASN A 45 -10.76 -14.79 3.57
CA ASN A 45 -11.43 -15.52 2.50
C ASN A 45 -11.44 -14.82 1.14
N SER A 46 -10.92 -13.59 1.05
CA SER A 46 -10.95 -12.78 -0.18
C SER A 46 -9.55 -12.35 -0.61
N TYR A 47 -9.39 -12.09 -1.90
CA TYR A 47 -8.16 -11.55 -2.47
C TYR A 47 -8.29 -10.04 -2.67
N PHE A 48 -7.25 -9.31 -2.29
CA PHE A 48 -7.22 -7.86 -2.39
C PHE A 48 -5.96 -7.41 -3.12
N ASP A 49 -6.15 -6.46 -4.02
CA ASP A 49 -5.06 -5.76 -4.69
C ASP A 49 -4.51 -4.67 -3.78
N ILE A 50 -3.22 -4.75 -3.51
CA ILE A 50 -2.52 -3.89 -2.58
C ILE A 50 -1.37 -3.18 -3.26
N LEU A 51 -1.27 -1.88 -3.01
CA LEU A 51 -0.12 -1.06 -3.35
C LEU A 51 0.49 -0.49 -2.07
N THR A 52 1.82 -0.39 -2.03
CA THR A 52 2.53 0.21 -0.90
C THR A 52 3.21 1.51 -1.35
N THR A 53 3.08 2.58 -0.56
CA THR A 53 3.78 3.85 -0.78
C THR A 53 4.44 4.36 0.51
N PHE A 54 5.09 5.52 0.47
CA PHE A 54 5.72 6.17 1.63
C PHE A 54 4.68 6.70 2.62
N HIS A 55 5.02 6.69 3.90
CA HIS A 55 4.18 7.25 4.95
C HIS A 55 4.17 8.80 4.88
N PRO A 56 3.03 9.49 5.07
CA PRO A 56 2.96 10.95 5.00
C PRO A 56 3.96 11.67 5.91
N ALA A 57 4.08 11.25 7.17
CA ALA A 57 5.06 11.82 8.10
C ALA A 57 6.53 11.64 7.66
N PHE A 58 6.82 10.60 6.86
CA PHE A 58 8.17 10.41 6.30
C PHE A 58 8.45 11.44 5.20
N LEU A 59 7.43 11.79 4.40
CA LEU A 59 7.55 12.81 3.35
C LEU A 59 7.78 14.21 3.90
N LEU A 60 7.30 14.51 5.11
CA LEU A 60 7.60 15.78 5.78
C LEU A 60 9.09 15.95 6.06
N ARG A 61 9.80 14.84 6.34
CA ARG A 61 11.25 14.85 6.59
C ARG A 61 12.08 14.65 5.32
N GLN A 62 11.52 13.98 4.31
CA GLN A 62 12.20 13.67 3.05
C GLN A 62 11.36 14.11 1.85
N PRO A 63 11.26 15.42 1.58
CA PRO A 63 10.40 15.95 0.51
C PRO A 63 10.79 15.46 -0.88
N ALA A 64 12.06 15.10 -1.10
CA ALA A 64 12.55 14.52 -2.35
C ALA A 64 11.80 13.23 -2.76
N ARG A 65 11.19 12.52 -1.81
CA ARG A 65 10.41 11.29 -2.07
C ARG A 65 8.96 11.55 -2.49
N LYS A 66 8.50 12.81 -2.46
CA LYS A 66 7.13 13.20 -2.83
C LYS A 66 6.80 12.86 -4.29
N LYS A 67 7.77 13.00 -5.21
CA LYS A 67 7.57 12.66 -6.63
C LYS A 67 7.20 11.17 -6.79
N SER A 68 7.99 10.28 -6.19
CA SER A 68 7.70 8.84 -6.23
C SER A 68 6.40 8.46 -5.55
N THR A 69 6.04 9.10 -4.42
CA THR A 69 4.70 8.89 -3.82
C THR A 69 3.58 9.32 -4.76
N LEU A 70 3.75 10.44 -5.46
CA LEU A 70 2.72 10.92 -6.37
C LEU A 70 2.52 9.96 -7.55
N GLU A 71 3.60 9.38 -8.07
CA GLU A 71 3.57 8.31 -9.07
C GLU A 71 2.79 7.09 -8.54
N ASP A 72 3.08 6.63 -7.31
CA ASP A 72 2.33 5.54 -6.67
C ASP A 72 0.83 5.87 -6.55
N LEU A 73 0.48 7.11 -6.20
CA LEU A 73 -0.92 7.54 -6.05
C LEU A 73 -1.66 7.63 -7.40
N TYR A 74 -1.01 8.10 -8.46
CA TYR A 74 -1.60 8.09 -9.79
C TYR A 74 -1.86 6.67 -10.27
N GLU A 75 -0.91 5.77 -10.04
CA GLU A 75 -1.07 4.35 -10.35
C GLU A 75 -2.21 3.70 -9.55
N PHE A 76 -2.32 4.02 -8.24
CA PHE A 76 -3.44 3.59 -7.42
C PHE A 76 -4.79 4.09 -7.96
N LYS A 77 -4.87 5.37 -8.32
CA LYS A 77 -6.08 5.97 -8.90
C LYS A 77 -6.46 5.30 -10.22
N ARG A 78 -5.49 4.99 -11.07
CA ARG A 78 -5.70 4.30 -12.35
C ARG A 78 -6.39 2.95 -12.13
N LYS A 79 -5.88 2.14 -11.19
CA LYS A 79 -6.46 0.85 -10.87
C LYS A 79 -7.84 0.95 -10.21
N LEU A 80 -8.06 1.95 -9.36
CA LEU A 80 -9.36 2.18 -8.73
C LEU A 80 -10.45 2.58 -9.72
N SER A 81 -10.06 3.24 -10.82
CA SER A 81 -10.96 3.73 -11.87
C SER A 81 -11.15 2.73 -13.03
N SER A 82 -10.46 1.59 -12.99
CA SER A 82 -10.64 0.48 -13.96
C SER A 82 -11.76 -0.45 -13.48
#